data_AF-A0A6N2JU38-F1
#
_entry.id   AF-A0A6N2JU38-F1
#
_cell.length_a   1.000
_cell.length_b   1.000
_cell.length_c   1.000
_cell.angle_alpha   90.00
_cell.angle_beta   90.00
_cell.angle_gamma   90.00
#
_symmetry.space_group_name_H-M   'P 1'
#
loop_
_entity.id
_entity.type
_entity.pdbx_description
1 polymer ?
#
loop_
_entity_poly.entity_id
_entity_poly.type
_entity_poly.pdbx_seq_one_letter_code
_entity_poly.pdbx_strand_id
1 'polypeptide(L)'
;MQTIDTMLSPVLDPVKDEWSFLEVWIDPMQSPPYLLMLMGDRMGVCRVCDPVENYKVVLTSQSYEEAQLWLLEDEFEPINGRLSLSEVLA
;
A
#
# COMPACT_ATOMS: atom_id res chain seq x y z
N MET A 1 -32.73 28.08 2.14
CA MET A 1 -32.48 26.73 1.58
C MET A 1 -30.98 26.49 1.64
N GLN A 2 -30.53 25.58 2.51
CA GLN A 2 -29.15 25.11 2.50
C GLN A 2 -29.13 23.80 1.74
N THR A 3 -28.48 23.81 0.58
CA THR A 3 -28.32 22.63 -0.28
C THR A 3 -27.21 21.78 0.33
N ILE A 4 -27.57 20.63 0.89
CA ILE A 4 -26.61 19.67 1.41
C ILE A 4 -26.01 18.98 0.17
N ASP A 5 -24.79 19.35 -0.19
CA ASP A 5 -24.01 18.65 -1.20
C ASP A 5 -23.61 17.29 -0.60
N THR A 6 -24.49 16.31 -0.80
CA THR A 6 -24.22 14.92 -0.47
C THR A 6 -23.22 14.44 -1.50
N MET A 7 -21.93 14.62 -1.20
CA MET A 7 -20.85 13.87 -1.82
C MET A 7 -21.25 12.40 -1.80
N LEU A 8 -21.67 11.89 -2.96
CA LEU A 8 -21.92 10.46 -3.14
C LEU A 8 -20.60 9.76 -2.79
N SER A 9 -20.62 8.95 -1.74
CA SER A 9 -19.50 8.05 -1.45
C SER A 9 -19.17 7.31 -2.74
N PRO A 10 -17.89 7.23 -3.15
CA PRO A 10 -17.53 6.48 -4.34
C PRO A 10 -18.09 5.06 -4.18
N VAL A 11 -18.82 4.60 -5.20
CA VAL A 11 -19.31 3.22 -5.26
C VAL A 11 -18.06 2.36 -5.14
N LEU A 12 -17.93 1.66 -4.02
CA LEU A 12 -16.92 0.61 -3.86
C LEU A 12 -17.22 -0.40 -4.97
N ASP A 13 -16.38 -0.41 -5.99
CA ASP A 13 -16.35 -1.51 -6.94
C ASP A 13 -16.04 -2.74 -6.10
N PRO A 14 -16.92 -3.75 -6.02
CA PRO A 14 -16.58 -4.98 -5.32
C PRO A 14 -15.40 -5.57 -6.07
N VAL A 15 -14.19 -5.32 -5.55
CA VAL A 15 -12.95 -5.93 -6.02
C VAL A 15 -13.30 -7.39 -6.27
N LYS A 16 -13.20 -7.80 -7.53
CA LYS A 16 -13.37 -9.19 -7.93
C LYS A 16 -12.34 -10.01 -7.18
N ASP A 17 -12.74 -10.48 -6.01
CA ASP A 17 -12.34 -11.58 -5.12
C ASP A 17 -10.95 -12.23 -5.26
N GLU A 18 -9.96 -11.59 -5.85
CA GLU A 18 -8.65 -12.17 -6.05
C GLU A 18 -7.64 -11.63 -5.03
N TRP A 19 -7.69 -10.35 -4.65
CA TRP A 19 -6.61 -9.75 -3.88
C TRP A 19 -7.09 -9.13 -2.56
N SER A 20 -6.29 -9.31 -1.52
CA SER A 20 -6.47 -8.75 -0.19
C SER A 20 -5.30 -7.84 0.14
N PHE A 21 -5.60 -6.69 0.75
CA PHE A 21 -4.58 -5.82 1.31
C PHE A 21 -3.82 -6.56 2.42
N LEU A 22 -2.49 -6.46 2.41
CA LEU A 22 -1.62 -7.01 3.44
C LEU A 22 -1.03 -5.91 4.32
N GLU A 23 -0.28 -4.99 3.71
CA GLU A 23 0.52 -4.00 4.45
C GLU A 23 0.92 -2.80 3.56
N VAL A 24 1.38 -1.73 4.22
CA VAL A 24 1.99 -0.55 3.58
C VAL A 24 3.46 -0.55 3.92
N TRP A 25 4.28 -0.25 2.93
CA TRP A 25 5.73 -0.09 3.04
C TRP A 25 6.13 1.34 2.75
N ILE A 26 7.17 1.81 3.44
CA ILE A 26 7.65 3.18 3.31
C ILE A 26 9.12 3.26 3.02
N ASP A 27 9.48 4.21 2.19
CA ASP A 27 10.84 4.73 2.13
C ASP A 27 10.88 5.99 3.02
N PRO A 28 11.48 5.91 4.22
CA PRO A 28 11.58 7.04 5.15
C PRO A 28 12.62 8.08 4.71
N MET A 29 13.49 7.78 3.74
CA MET A 29 14.53 8.70 3.28
C MET A 29 13.97 9.80 2.36
N GLN A 30 12.75 9.64 1.86
CA GLN A 30 12.05 10.64 1.05
C GLN A 30 11.20 11.60 1.90
N SER A 31 11.04 12.84 1.43
CA SER A 31 10.18 13.84 2.08
C SER A 31 9.20 14.47 1.06
N PRO A 32 7.89 14.17 1.13
CA PRO A 32 7.26 13.23 2.07
C PRO A 32 7.71 11.77 1.84
N PRO A 33 7.61 10.88 2.84
CA PRO A 33 7.96 9.47 2.69
C PRO A 33 7.22 8.83 1.51
N TYR A 34 7.92 7.98 0.75
CA TYR A 34 7.31 7.29 -0.38
C TYR A 34 6.58 6.05 0.10
N LEU A 35 5.38 5.77 -0.44
CA LEU A 35 4.54 4.66 0.02
C LEU A 35 4.37 3.64 -1.10
N LEU A 36 4.53 2.36 -0.76
CA LEU A 36 4.12 1.23 -1.59
C LEU A 36 3.09 0.37 -0.84
N MET A 37 2.18 -0.24 -1.58
CA MET A 37 1.15 -1.12 -1.01
C MET A 37 1.42 -2.56 -1.40
N LEU A 38 1.48 -3.46 -0.42
CA LEU A 38 1.57 -4.90 -0.66
C LEU A 38 0.16 -5.52 -0.59
N MET A 39 -0.19 -6.25 -1.63
CA MET A 39 -1.42 -7.04 -1.72
C MET A 39 -1.09 -8.50 -1.98
N GLY A 40 -1.90 -9.42 -1.47
CA GLY A 40 -1.75 -10.85 -1.67
C GLY A 40 -3.04 -11.49 -2.16
N ASP A 41 -2.91 -12.64 -2.83
CA ASP A 41 -4.05 -13.44 -3.26
C ASP A 41 -4.15 -14.78 -2.56
N ARG A 42 -5.24 -15.52 -2.82
CA ARG A 42 -5.52 -16.81 -2.20
C ARG A 42 -4.49 -17.90 -2.56
N MET A 43 -3.67 -17.67 -3.60
CA MET A 43 -2.61 -18.59 -4.04
C MET A 43 -1.24 -18.22 -3.44
N GLY A 44 -1.15 -17.13 -2.67
CA GLY A 44 0.10 -16.64 -2.10
C GLY A 44 0.88 -15.71 -3.01
N VAL A 45 0.41 -15.46 -4.24
CA VAL A 45 1.04 -14.48 -5.14
C VAL A 45 0.82 -13.10 -4.57
N CYS A 46 1.91 -12.34 -4.48
CA CYS A 46 1.90 -11.00 -3.94
C CYS A 46 2.18 -9.96 -5.04
N ARG A 47 1.66 -8.76 -4.84
CA ARG A 47 1.82 -7.63 -5.76
C ARG A 47 2.14 -6.39 -4.96
N VAL A 48 3.21 -5.70 -5.37
CA VAL A 48 3.52 -4.37 -4.86
C VAL A 48 2.93 -3.36 -5.83
N CYS A 49 2.13 -2.44 -5.30
CA CYS A 49 1.48 -1.40 -6.07
C CYS A 49 1.95 -0.03 -5.64
N ASP A 50 2.05 0.87 -6.61
CA ASP A 50 2.42 2.26 -6.43
C ASP A 50 1.15 3.14 -6.46
N PRO A 51 0.73 3.71 -5.31
CA PRO A 51 -0.43 4.59 -5.25
C PRO A 51 -0.24 5.92 -6.01
N VAL A 52 0.99 6.41 -6.16
CA VAL A 52 1.31 7.65 -6.89
C VAL A 52 1.13 7.43 -8.39
N GLU A 53 1.47 6.24 -8.89
CA GLU A 53 1.25 5.83 -10.29
C GLU A 53 -0.14 5.19 -10.51
N ASN A 54 -1.19 5.68 -9.84
CA ASN A 54 -2.58 5.20 -9.99
C ASN A 54 -2.72 3.68 -9.73
N TYR A 55 -2.11 3.21 -8.65
CA TYR A 55 -2.11 1.80 -8.21
C TYR A 55 -1.52 0.82 -9.24
N LYS A 56 -0.54 1.28 -10.02
CA LYS A 56 0.19 0.41 -10.95
C LYS A 56 0.95 -0.65 -10.17
N VAL A 57 0.91 -1.88 -10.68
CA VAL A 57 1.71 -3.00 -10.15
C VAL A 57 3.16 -2.82 -10.59
N VAL A 58 4.05 -2.62 -9.62
CA VAL A 58 5.51 -2.48 -9.85
C VAL A 58 6.25 -3.79 -9.65
N LEU A 59 5.69 -4.72 -8.88
CA LEU A 59 6.21 -6.07 -8.68
C LEU A 59 5.06 -7.09 -8.62
N THR A 60 5.29 -8.28 -9.18
CA THR A 60 4.50 -9.49 -8.88
C THR A 60 5.46 -10.59 -8.44
N SER A 61 5.21 -11.20 -7.29
CA SER A 61 6.02 -12.27 -6.70
C SER A 61 5.18 -13.50 -6.42
N GLN A 62 5.82 -14.66 -6.29
CA GLN A 62 5.12 -15.93 -6.02
C GLN A 62 4.85 -16.15 -4.53
N SER A 63 5.50 -15.39 -3.66
CA SER A 63 5.27 -15.43 -2.22
C SER A 63 5.44 -14.05 -1.57
N TYR A 64 4.99 -13.96 -0.31
CA TYR A 64 5.21 -12.80 0.54
C TYR A 64 6.71 -12.52 0.74
N GLU A 65 7.50 -13.56 1.02
CA GLU A 65 8.94 -13.44 1.30
C GLU A 65 9.70 -12.86 0.10
N GLU A 66 9.34 -13.25 -1.12
CA GLU A 66 9.94 -12.68 -2.33
C GLU A 66 9.63 -11.18 -2.48
N ALA A 67 8.38 -10.77 -2.22
CA ALA A 67 8.01 -9.35 -2.25
C ALA A 67 8.70 -8.56 -1.13
N GLN A 68 8.76 -9.14 0.07
CA GLN A 68 9.42 -8.54 1.22
C GLN A 68 10.91 -8.32 0.95
N LEU A 69 11.61 -9.32 0.40
CA LEU A 69 13.04 -9.19 0.06
C LEU A 69 13.26 -8.07 -0.96
N TRP A 70 12.42 -7.97 -2.00
CA TRP A 70 12.51 -6.90 -2.99
C TRP A 70 12.30 -5.51 -2.37
N LEU A 71 11.36 -5.37 -1.43
CA LEU A 71 11.12 -4.11 -0.73
C LEU A 71 12.31 -3.72 0.17
N LEU A 72 12.89 -4.68 0.88
CA LEU A 72 14.05 -4.47 1.74
C LEU A 72 15.33 -4.14 0.95
N GLU A 73 15.45 -4.60 -0.30
CA GLU A 73 16.58 -4.25 -1.18
C GLU A 73 16.64 -2.74 -1.48
N ASP A 74 15.48 -2.10 -1.60
CA ASP A 74 15.34 -0.65 -1.82
C ASP A 74 15.14 0.13 -0.51
N GLU A 75 15.50 -0.46 0.64
CA GLU A 75 15.42 0.15 1.98
C GLU A 75 14.01 0.55 2.43
N PHE A 76 12.97 -0.02 1.83
CA PHE A 76 11.61 0.16 2.33
C PHE A 76 11.42 -0.58 3.66
N GLU A 77 10.59 -0.01 4.52
CA GLU A 77 10.23 -0.56 5.84
C GLU A 77 8.71 -0.76 5.96
N PRO A 78 8.22 -1.84 6.60
CA PRO A 78 6.79 -2.05 6.79
C PRO A 78 6.24 -1.14 7.89
N ILE A 79 5.12 -0.44 7.62
CA ILE A 79 4.40 0.28 8.66
C ILE A 79 3.56 -0.68 9.48
N ASN A 80 3.83 -0.70 10.79
CA ASN A 80 2.97 -1.35 11.77
C ASN A 80 2.17 -0.33 12.58
N GLY A 81 0.85 -0.29 12.38
CA GLY A 81 -0.04 0.54 13.18
C GLY A 81 0.10 2.05 12.89
N ARG A 82 0.03 2.87 13.95
CA ARG A 82 0.22 4.33 13.83
C ARG A 82 1.67 4.66 14.12
N LEU A 83 2.32 5.35 13.18
CA LEU A 83 3.64 5.93 13.42
C LEU A 83 3.53 7.01 14.51
N SER A 84 4.34 6.90 15.55
CA SER A 84 4.47 7.93 16.57
C SER A 84 5.27 9.11 16.02
N LEU A 85 5.06 10.31 16.58
CA LEU A 85 5.79 11.52 16.15
C LEU A 85 7.31 11.36 16.28
N SER A 86 7.76 10.54 17.24
CA SER A 86 9.17 10.20 17.43
C SER A 86 9.76 9.38 16.28
N GLU A 87 8.98 8.54 15.62
CA GLU A 87 9.43 7.74 14.47
C GLU A 87 9.44 8.57 13.18
N VAL A 88 8.65 9.65 13.12
CA VAL A 88 8.61 10.58 11.97
C VAL A 88 9.77 11.58 11.99
N LEU A 89 10.37 11.83 13.17
CA LEU A 89 11.40 12.85 13.39
C LEU A 89 12.80 12.27 13.65
N ALA A 90 12.95 10.93 13.58
CA ALA A 90 14.22 10.21 13.76
C ALA A 90 15.06 10.25 12.48
#